data_AF-A0A518BDD9-F1
#
_entry.id   AF-A0A518BDD9-F1
#
_cell.length_a   1.000
_cell.length_b   1.000
_cell.length_c   1.000
_cell.angle_alpha   90.00
_cell.angle_beta   90.00
_cell.angle_gamma   90.00
#
_symmetry.space_group_name_H-M   'P 1'
#
loop_
_entity.id
_entity.type
_entity.pdbx_description
1 polymer ?
#
loop_
_entity_poly.entity_id
_entity_poly.type
_entity_poly.pdbx_seq_one_letter_code
_entity_poly.pdbx_strand_id
1 'polypeptide(L)' 'MGDYEVVSHTLEPVEGDNQIALTIHATDGSKWEYGIPYNPSTGRYTFEEIDVLENDFGEEFTEPLIDELEALVEKLCAE' A
#
# COMPACT_ATOMS: atom_id res chain seq x y z
N MET A 1 -4.43 7.43 -23.21
CA MET A 1 -4.24 7.59 -21.76
C MET A 1 -5.63 7.72 -21.21
N GLY A 2 -6.10 6.69 -20.49
CA GLY A 2 -7.34 6.85 -19.74
C GLY A 2 -6.99 7.77 -18.57
N ASP A 3 -7.74 8.86 -18.41
CA ASP A 3 -7.67 9.74 -17.24
C ASP A 3 -8.20 8.98 -16.01
N TYR A 4 -7.42 8.04 -15.47
CA TYR A 4 -7.70 7.49 -14.15
C TYR A 4 -6.86 8.24 -13.13
N GLU A 5 -7.53 8.71 -12.09
CA GLU A 5 -6.91 9.37 -10.94
C GLU A 5 -7.27 8.53 -9.71
N VAL A 6 -6.34 8.38 -8.77
CA VAL A 6 -6.63 7.67 -7.52
C VAL A 6 -7.64 8.48 -6.72
N VAL A 7 -8.83 7.92 -6.50
CA VAL A 7 -9.85 8.55 -5.66
C VAL A 7 -9.71 8.17 -4.20
N SER A 8 -9.23 6.95 -3.92
CA SER A 8 -9.08 6.47 -2.55
C SER A 8 -8.15 5.26 -2.51
N HIS A 9 -7.35 5.17 -1.46
CA HIS A 9 -6.60 3.97 -1.10
C HIS A 9 -6.93 3.53 0.33
N THR A 10 -6.67 2.27 0.65
CA THR A 10 -6.88 1.71 1.98
C THR A 10 -5.77 0.70 2.27
N LEU A 11 -5.16 0.80 3.45
CA LEU A 11 -4.15 -0.12 3.96
C LEU A 11 -4.72 -0.84 5.18
N GLU A 12 -4.87 -2.16 5.08
CA GLU A 12 -5.43 -2.99 6.16
C GLU A 12 -4.54 -4.19 6.44
N PRO A 13 -4.15 -4.46 7.70
CA PRO A 13 -3.44 -5.69 8.03
C PRO A 13 -4.36 -6.90 7.83
N VAL A 14 -3.82 -7.96 7.25
CA VAL A 14 -4.54 -9.22 7.06
C VAL A 14 -4.54 -10.00 8.37
N GLU A 15 -5.72 -10.15 8.98
CA GLU A 15 -5.85 -10.88 10.25
C GLU A 15 -5.38 -12.33 10.10
N GLY A 16 -4.40 -12.73 10.90
CA GLY A 16 -3.83 -14.08 10.91
C GLY A 16 -2.71 -14.31 9.89
N ASP A 17 -2.31 -13.28 9.15
CA ASP A 17 -1.17 -13.32 8.24
C ASP A 17 -0.24 -12.12 8.46
N ASN A 18 1.02 -12.25 8.02
CA ASN A 18 2.00 -11.16 8.14
C ASN A 18 2.01 -10.34 6.85
N GLN A 19 0.82 -9.89 6.43
CA GLN A 19 0.62 -9.18 5.19
C GLN A 19 -0.29 -7.96 5.41
N ILE A 20 -0.03 -6.89 4.67
CA ILE A 20 -0.90 -5.71 4.60
C ILE A 20 -1.55 -5.70 3.22
N ALA A 21 -2.88 -5.63 3.19
CA ALA A 21 -3.66 -5.47 1.99
C ALA A 21 -3.76 -3.98 1.65
N LEU A 22 -3.22 -3.60 0.50
CA LEU A 22 -3.41 -2.28 -0.10
C LEU A 22 -4.49 -2.38 -1.17
N THR A 23 -5.57 -1.62 -1.01
CA THR A 23 -6.61 -1.47 -2.01
C THR A 23 -6.58 -0.05 -2.56
N ILE A 24 -6.51 0.11 -3.87
CA ILE A 24 -6.55 1.40 -4.56
C ILE A 24 -7.79 1.44 -5.46
N HIS A 25 -8.55 2.53 -5.38
CA HIS A 25 -9.71 2.82 -6.19
C HIS A 25 -9.42 4.00 -7.12
N ALA A 26 -9.70 3.85 -8.41
CA ALA A 26 -9.62 4.92 -9.40
C ALA A 26 -10.99 5.45 -9.85
N THR A 27 -10.98 6.66 -10.41
CA THR A 27 -12.15 7.31 -11.02
C THR A 27 -12.85 6.50 -12.11
N ASP A 28 -12.09 5.68 -12.86
CA ASP A 28 -12.62 4.83 -13.94
C ASP A 28 -13.36 3.57 -13.43
N GLY A 29 -13.36 3.34 -12.11
CA GLY A 29 -13.86 2.11 -11.50
C GLY A 29 -12.85 0.97 -11.48
N SER A 30 -11.62 1.24 -11.95
CA SER A 30 -10.48 0.35 -11.76
C SER A 30 -10.13 0.22 -10.28
N LYS A 31 -9.84 -1.02 -9.86
CA LYS A 31 -9.42 -1.37 -8.50
C LYS A 31 -8.14 -2.16 -8.60
N TRP A 32 -7.14 -1.78 -7.82
CA TRP A 32 -5.90 -2.55 -7.65
C TRP A 32 -5.80 -3.04 -6.22
N GLU A 33 -5.34 -4.28 -6.06
CA GLU A 33 -5.20 -4.95 -4.77
C GLU A 33 -3.79 -5.53 -4.70
N TYR A 34 -3.02 -5.06 -3.72
CA TYR A 34 -1.65 -5.47 -3.51
C TYR A 34 -1.50 -6.10 -2.12
N GLY A 35 -0.76 -7.21 -2.07
CA GLY A 35 -0.40 -7.87 -0.82
C GLY A 35 1.03 -7.51 -0.47
N ILE A 36 1.21 -6.74 0.60
CA ILE A 36 2.52 -6.28 1.06
C ILE A 36 2.95 -7.18 2.22
N PRO A 37 3.83 -8.17 1.98
CA PRO A 37 4.37 -8.98 3.08
C PRO A 37 5.21 -8.09 3.99
N TYR A 38 4.94 -8.16 5.28
CA TYR A 38 5.72 -7.50 6.32
C TYR A 38 6.13 -8.49 7.41
N ASN A 39 7.08 -8.10 8.22
CA ASN A 39 7.65 -8.95 9.25
C ASN A 39 7.42 -8.27 10.61
N PRO A 40 6.38 -8.66 11.37
CA PRO A 40 5.98 -7.97 12.59
C PRO A 40 7.03 -8.04 13.70
N SER A 41 7.97 -9.00 13.64
CA SER A 41 9.06 -9.09 14.62
C SER A 41 10.19 -8.10 14.38
N THR A 42 10.33 -7.58 13.16
CA THR A 42 11.46 -6.71 12.77
C THR A 42 11.03 -5.38 12.17
N GLY A 43 9.73 -5.17 11.95
CA GLY A 43 9.19 -3.99 11.28
C GLY A 43 9.64 -3.84 9.82
N ARG A 44 10.05 -4.94 9.15
CA ARG A 44 10.51 -4.88 7.75
C ARG A 44 9.40 -5.33 6.82
N TYR A 45 9.16 -4.59 5.73
CA TYR A 45 8.23 -4.99 4.68
C TYR A 45 8.94 -5.08 3.33
N THR A 46 8.32 -5.76 2.37
CA THR A 46 8.81 -5.84 0.98
C THR A 46 7.66 -5.49 0.07
N PHE A 47 7.77 -4.34 -0.61
CA PHE A 47 6.76 -3.89 -1.56
C PHE A 47 7.38 -3.74 -2.94
N GLU A 48 7.34 -4.81 -3.74
CA GLU A 48 7.97 -4.85 -5.08
C GLU A 48 7.17 -4.07 -6.13
N GLU A 49 5.88 -3.84 -5.89
CA GLU A 49 4.98 -3.19 -6.85
C GLU A 49 4.91 -1.66 -6.67
N ILE A 50 5.65 -1.10 -5.71
CA ILE A 50 5.70 0.35 -5.47
C ILE A 50 6.25 1.12 -6.68
N ASP A 51 7.27 0.59 -7.36
CA ASP A 51 7.82 1.19 -8.60
C ASP A 51 6.76 1.29 -9.70
N VAL A 52 5.84 0.33 -9.77
CA VAL A 52 4.74 0.34 -10.74
C VAL A 52 3.73 1.42 -10.37
N LEU A 53 3.38 1.53 -9.09
CA LEU A 53 2.49 2.57 -8.57
C LEU A 53 3.07 3.97 -8.79
N GLU A 54 4.36 4.14 -8.57
CA GLU A 54 5.05 5.41 -8.79
C GLU A 54 5.06 5.77 -10.27
N ASN A 55 5.22 4.78 -11.15
CA ASN A 55 5.16 5.03 -12.59
C ASN A 55 3.74 5.34 -13.09
N ASP A 56 2.73 4.77 -12.46
CA ASP A 56 1.32 4.86 -12.87
C ASP A 56 0.61 6.09 -12.27
N PHE A 57 0.86 6.37 -10.99
CA PHE A 57 0.19 7.40 -10.20
C PHE A 57 1.11 8.57 -9.80
N GLY A 58 2.43 8.37 -9.85
CA GLY A 58 3.43 9.37 -9.47
C GLY A 58 3.91 9.26 -8.03
N GLU A 59 5.07 9.86 -7.78
CA GLU A 59 5.71 9.98 -6.46
C GLU A 59 4.78 10.66 -5.43
N GLU A 60 3.94 11.60 -5.90
CA GLU A 60 2.98 12.33 -5.05
C GLU A 60 1.95 11.43 -4.36
N PHE A 61 1.66 10.26 -4.95
CA PHE A 61 0.79 9.26 -4.36
C PHE A 61 1.57 8.22 -3.56
N THR A 62 2.73 7.78 -4.07
CA THR A 62 3.51 6.71 -3.41
C THR A 62 4.23 7.17 -2.15
N GLU A 63 4.77 8.39 -2.09
CA GLU A 63 5.43 8.93 -0.90
C GLU A 63 4.54 8.87 0.36
N PRO A 64 3.32 9.46 0.38
CA PRO A 64 2.45 9.39 1.55
C PRO A 64 1.95 7.97 1.83
N LEU A 65 1.75 7.15 0.80
CA LEU A 65 1.34 5.76 0.95
C LEU A 65 2.41 4.93 1.69
N ILE A 66 3.69 5.16 1.38
CA ILE A 66 4.82 4.51 2.05
C ILE A 66 4.88 4.94 3.51
N ASP A 67 4.72 6.24 3.80
CA ASP A 67 4.72 6.76 5.18
C ASP A 67 3.59 6.12 6.02
N GLU A 68 2.38 6.01 5.46
CA GLU A 68 1.26 5.32 6.10
C GLU A 68 1.53 3.82 6.32
N LEU A 69 2.14 3.16 5.34
CA LEU A 69 2.54 1.74 5.44
C LEU A 69 3.59 1.54 6.54
N GLU A 70 4.61 2.39 6.60
CA GLU A 70 5.64 2.35 7.64
C GLU A 70 5.05 2.57 9.03
N ALA A 71 4.18 3.59 9.18
CA ALA A 71 3.49 3.85 10.44
C ALA A 71 2.60 2.68 10.86
N LEU A 72 1.92 2.02 9.91
CA LEU A 72 1.10 0.84 10.16
C LEU A 72 1.97 -0.35 10.60
N VAL A 73 3.06 -0.63 9.89
CA VAL A 73 4.02 -1.70 10.24
C VAL A 73 4.64 -1.46 11.60
N GLU A 74 5.05 -0.23 11.92
CA GLU A 74 5.62 0.13 13.21
C GLU A 74 4.61 -0.10 14.34
N LYS A 75 3.36 0.33 14.13
CA LYS A 75 2.27 0.11 15.09
C LYS A 75 2.01 -1.37 15.33
N LEU A 76 2.01 -2.19 14.27
CA LEU A 76 1.82 -3.64 14.36
C LEU A 76 3.02 -4.36 14.99
N CYS A 77 4.23 -3.80 14.87
CA CYS A 77 5.45 -4.31 15.49
C CYS A 77 5.54 -3.96 16.98
N ALA A 78 4.88 -2.88 17.42
CA ALA A 78 4.88 -2.42 18.80
C ALA A 78 3.84 -3.11 19.70
N GLU A 79 2.94 -3.92 19.13
CA GLU A 79 1.88 -4.66 19.83
C GLU A 79 2.29 -6.08 20.29
#